data_AF-A0A4R2ZU15-F1
#
_entry.id   AF-A0A4R2ZU15-F1
#
_cell.length_a   1.000
_cell.length_b   1.000
_cell.length_c   1.000
_cell.angle_alpha   90.00
_cell.angle_beta   90.00
_cell.angle_gamma   90.00
#
_symmetry.space_group_name_H-M   'P 1'
#
loop_
_entity.id
_entity.type
_entity.pdbx_description
1 polymer ?
#
loop_
_entity_poly.entity_id
_entity_poly.type
_entity_poly.pdbx_seq_one_letter_code
_entity_poly.pdbx_strand_id
1 'polypeptide(L)'
;MWLATTIARSGPPHLNSGPLRPTGFVGAVWLVWYNTKAWAVTIGAAASFAMLAASPVHLGVLLGVSFTVGAVVSLSLWCLAGLLLARLLKTDGQWRVLNITLGLLLAVPIVQMWFE
;
A
#
# COMPACT_ATOMS: atom_id res chain seq x y z
N MET A 1 -8.36 -11.57 9.05
CA MET A 1 -7.78 -12.35 10.16
C MET A 1 -6.63 -13.25 9.75
N TRP A 2 -6.74 -14.07 8.71
CA TRP A 2 -5.63 -14.94 8.26
C TRP A 2 -4.34 -14.18 7.91
N LEU A 3 -4.42 -13.07 7.16
CA LEU A 3 -3.22 -12.27 6.84
C LEU A 3 -2.59 -11.64 8.09
N ALA A 4 -3.40 -11.14 9.01
CA ALA A 4 -2.93 -10.55 10.26
C ALA A 4 -2.15 -11.56 11.11
N THR A 5 -2.68 -12.79 11.25
CA THR A 5 -1.99 -13.86 11.98
C THR A 5 -0.73 -14.34 11.25
N THR A 6 -0.75 -14.37 9.92
CA THR A 6 0.41 -14.74 9.11
C THR A 6 1.54 -13.72 9.27
N ILE A 7 1.23 -12.41 9.19
CA ILE A 7 2.20 -11.34 9.41
C ILE A 7 2.75 -11.41 10.84
N ALA A 8 1.89 -11.51 11.85
CA ALA A 8 2.31 -11.56 13.26
C ALA A 8 3.28 -12.72 13.59
N ARG A 9 3.16 -13.86 12.89
CA ARG A 9 4.00 -15.05 13.09
C ARG A 9 5.24 -15.10 12.18
N SER A 10 5.38 -14.13 11.26
CA SER A 10 6.50 -14.11 10.33
C SER A 10 7.82 -13.79 11.05
N GLY A 11 8.91 -14.41 10.59
CA GLY A 11 10.27 -14.15 11.08
C GLY A 11 10.97 -13.01 10.34
N PRO A 12 12.28 -12.78 10.60
CA PRO A 12 13.08 -11.85 9.81
C PRO A 12 13.07 -12.25 8.31
N PRO A 13 13.20 -11.27 7.40
CA PRO A 13 13.22 -11.54 5.97
C PRO A 13 14.44 -12.39 5.57
N HIS A 14 14.24 -13.37 4.69
CA HIS A 14 15.31 -14.21 4.15
C HIS A 14 16.09 -13.47 3.07
N LEU A 15 17.02 -12.60 3.49
CA LEU A 15 17.83 -11.76 2.60
C LEU A 15 18.81 -12.55 1.70
N ASN A 16 19.02 -13.85 1.97
CA ASN A 16 19.88 -14.75 1.18
C ASN A 16 19.15 -15.44 0.01
N SER A 17 17.86 -15.16 -0.19
CA SER A 17 17.19 -15.57 -1.42
C SER A 17 17.66 -14.64 -2.56
N GLY A 18 18.16 -15.21 -3.66
CA GLY A 18 18.74 -14.46 -4.78
C GLY A 18 17.83 -13.36 -5.33
N PRO A 19 18.34 -12.48 -6.21
CA PRO A 19 17.62 -11.27 -6.61
C PRO A 19 16.22 -11.61 -7.16
N LEU A 20 15.17 -11.16 -6.45
CA LEU A 20 13.82 -11.19 -6.96
C LEU A 20 13.79 -10.35 -8.24
N ARG A 21 13.26 -10.90 -9.35
CA ARG A 21 13.03 -10.12 -10.57
C ARG A 21 11.93 -9.10 -10.29
N PRO A 22 12.23 -7.79 -10.34
CA PRO A 22 11.20 -6.78 -10.17
C PRO A 22 10.19 -6.87 -11.31
N THR A 23 8.92 -6.59 -11.01
CA THR A 23 7.89 -6.45 -12.03
C THR A 23 8.23 -5.28 -12.93
N GLY A 24 8.31 -5.52 -14.25
CA GLY A 24 8.51 -4.46 -15.22
C GLY A 24 7.30 -3.53 -15.30
N PHE A 25 7.48 -2.38 -15.95
CA PHE A 25 6.43 -1.33 -16.05
C PHE A 25 5.09 -1.87 -16.55
N VAL A 26 5.08 -2.65 -17.63
CA VAL A 26 3.84 -3.24 -18.19
C VAL A 26 3.15 -4.15 -17.18
N GLY A 27 3.91 -4.97 -16.46
CA GLY A 27 3.36 -5.82 -15.40
C GLY A 27 2.77 -5.01 -14.26
N ALA A 28 3.41 -3.90 -13.88
CA ALA A 28 2.90 -2.98 -12.86
C ALA A 28 1.59 -2.30 -13.31
N VAL A 29 1.49 -1.88 -14.57
CA VAL A 29 0.24 -1.33 -15.13
C VAL A 29 -0.90 -2.34 -15.02
N TRP A 30 -0.66 -3.60 -15.41
CA TRP A 30 -1.67 -4.65 -15.28
C TRP A 30 -2.08 -4.91 -13.83
N LEU A 31 -1.13 -4.94 -12.88
CA LEU A 31 -1.44 -5.09 -11.46
C LEU A 31 -2.35 -3.99 -10.93
N VAL A 32 -2.13 -2.74 -11.33
CA VAL A 32 -2.99 -1.61 -10.97
C VAL A 32 -4.34 -1.72 -11.69
N TRP A 33 -4.35 -2.13 -12.95
CA TRP A 33 -5.57 -2.27 -13.74
C TRP A 33 -6.55 -3.30 -13.16
N TYR A 34 -6.07 -4.43 -12.63
CA TYR A 34 -6.93 -5.43 -11.98
C TYR A 34 -7.31 -5.07 -10.53
N ASN A 35 -6.80 -3.96 -9.99
CA ASN A 35 -7.04 -3.57 -8.61
C ASN A 35 -8.41 -2.87 -8.46
N THR A 36 -9.44 -3.63 -8.06
CA THR A 36 -10.80 -3.11 -7.84
C THR A 36 -10.87 -2.01 -6.77
N LYS A 37 -9.96 -2.01 -5.80
CA LYS A 37 -9.85 -0.93 -4.81
C LYS A 37 -9.41 0.38 -5.45
N ALA A 38 -8.48 0.33 -6.42
CA ALA A 38 -8.07 1.52 -7.15
C ALA A 38 -9.24 2.12 -7.94
N TRP A 39 -10.00 1.28 -8.66
CA TRP A 39 -11.20 1.70 -9.39
C TRP A 39 -12.23 2.37 -8.47
N ALA A 40 -12.53 1.76 -7.32
CA ALA A 40 -13.48 2.33 -6.35
C ALA A 40 -13.06 3.73 -5.87
N VAL A 41 -11.77 3.91 -5.57
CA VAL A 41 -11.23 5.22 -5.14
C VAL A 41 -11.32 6.26 -6.26
N THR A 42 -10.92 5.91 -7.49
CA THR A 42 -10.92 6.85 -8.60
C THR A 42 -12.34 7.27 -9.02
N ILE A 43 -13.28 6.32 -9.00
CA ILE A 43 -14.71 6.60 -9.28
C ILE A 43 -15.30 7.49 -8.17
N GLY A 44 -15.02 7.17 -6.90
CA GLY A 44 -15.44 7.98 -5.77
C GLY A 44 -14.93 9.42 -5.87
N ALA A 45 -13.65 9.61 -6.16
CA ALA A 45 -13.07 10.94 -6.35
C ALA A 45 -13.67 11.69 -7.54
N ALA A 46 -13.88 11.00 -8.68
CA ALA A 46 -14.55 11.60 -9.83
C ALA A 46 -15.97 12.06 -9.49
N ALA A 47 -16.73 11.27 -8.73
CA ALA A 47 -18.06 11.65 -8.27
C ALA A 47 -18.02 12.83 -7.29
N SER A 48 -17.09 12.84 -6.33
CA SER A 48 -16.95 13.91 -5.34
C SER A 48 -16.51 15.25 -5.94
N PHE A 49 -15.67 15.22 -6.97
CA PHE A 49 -15.09 16.43 -7.56
C PHE A 49 -15.65 16.80 -8.93
N ALA A 50 -16.73 16.13 -9.38
CA ALA A 50 -17.35 16.36 -10.68
C ALA A 50 -17.70 17.84 -10.95
N MET A 51 -18.15 18.56 -9.92
CA MET A 51 -18.56 19.96 -10.04
C MET A 51 -17.40 20.96 -10.11
N LEU A 52 -16.15 20.56 -9.83
CA LEU A 52 -15.00 21.48 -9.87
C LEU A 52 -14.39 21.64 -11.25
N ALA A 53 -14.74 20.79 -12.22
CA ALA A 53 -14.12 20.78 -13.53
C ALA A 53 -15.11 21.18 -14.63
N ALA A 54 -14.66 22.05 -15.54
CA ALA A 54 -15.46 22.51 -16.67
C ALA A 54 -15.76 21.42 -17.72
N SER A 55 -15.01 20.31 -17.72
CA SER A 55 -15.23 19.18 -18.62
C SER A 55 -14.71 17.86 -18.03
N PRO A 56 -15.22 16.69 -18.49
CA PRO A 56 -14.73 15.38 -18.04
C PRO A 56 -13.24 15.16 -18.30
N VAL A 57 -12.71 15.68 -19.41
CA VAL A 57 -11.28 15.59 -19.74
C VAL A 57 -10.46 16.40 -18.76
N HIS A 58 -10.90 17.62 -18.42
CA HIS A 58 -10.23 18.47 -17.44
C HIS A 58 -10.21 17.80 -16.06
N LEU A 59 -11.34 17.21 -15.62
CA LEU A 59 -11.40 16.45 -14.37
C LEU A 59 -10.42 15.28 -14.38
N GLY A 60 -10.39 14.52 -15.48
CA GLY A 60 -9.50 13.37 -15.64
C GLY A 60 -8.02 13.75 -15.53
N VAL A 61 -7.61 14.85 -16.16
CA VAL A 61 -6.23 15.36 -16.06
C VAL A 61 -5.92 15.81 -14.62
N LEU A 62 -6.82 16.56 -13.98
CA LEU A 62 -6.62 17.06 -12.62
C LEU A 62 -6.47 15.92 -11.61
N LEU A 63 -7.37 14.93 -11.66
CA LEU A 63 -7.31 13.75 -10.80
C LEU A 63 -6.09 12.87 -11.12
N GLY A 64 -5.79 12.68 -12.41
CA GLY A 64 -4.62 11.90 -12.84
C GLY A 64 -3.31 12.48 -12.33
N VAL A 65 -3.10 13.79 -12.47
CA VAL A 65 -1.91 14.49 -11.94
C VAL A 65 -1.87 14.41 -10.41
N SER A 66 -2.98 14.73 -9.74
CA SER A 66 -3.07 14.73 -8.28
C SER A 66 -2.75 13.36 -7.68
N PHE A 67 -3.35 12.29 -8.22
CA PHE A 67 -3.07 10.93 -7.77
C PHE A 67 -1.66 10.47 -8.11
N THR A 68 -1.12 10.84 -9.27
CA THR A 68 0.26 10.47 -9.64
C THR A 68 1.26 11.12 -8.69
N VAL A 69 1.13 12.43 -8.43
CA VAL A 69 2.01 13.15 -7.50
C VAL A 69 1.88 12.58 -6.09
N GLY A 70 0.65 12.39 -5.61
CA GLY A 70 0.40 11.80 -4.30
C GLY A 70 0.97 10.39 -4.17
N ALA A 71 0.81 9.56 -5.19
CA ALA A 71 1.35 8.19 -5.23
C ALA A 71 2.88 8.19 -5.21
N VAL A 72 3.53 9.02 -6.03
CA VAL A 72 5.00 9.11 -6.06
C VAL A 72 5.55 9.52 -4.70
N VAL A 73 4.97 10.55 -4.07
CA VAL A 73 5.40 11.00 -2.73
C VAL A 73 5.17 9.90 -1.69
N SER A 74 3.97 9.33 -1.64
CA SER A 74 3.59 8.30 -0.66
C SER A 74 4.45 7.03 -0.78
N LEU A 75 4.64 6.52 -2.01
CA LEU A 75 5.46 5.34 -2.26
C LEU A 75 6.94 5.60 -1.94
N SER A 76 7.46 6.79 -2.26
CA SER A 76 8.83 7.17 -1.92
C SER A 76 9.04 7.19 -0.41
N LEU A 77 8.11 7.80 0.35
CA LEU A 77 8.14 7.82 1.81
C LEU A 77 8.06 6.41 2.38
N TRP A 78 7.17 5.57 1.85
CA TRP A 78 7.02 4.18 2.27
C TRP A 78 8.30 3.36 2.03
N CYS A 79 8.90 3.50 0.84
CA CYS A 79 10.15 2.82 0.50
C CYS A 79 11.31 3.28 1.39
N LEU A 80 11.44 4.59 1.64
CA LEU A 80 12.48 5.13 2.52
C LEU A 80 12.29 4.68 3.96
N ALA A 81 11.06 4.73 4.49
CA ALA A 81 10.74 4.25 5.82
C ALA A 81 11.06 2.75 5.96
N GLY A 82 10.69 1.94 4.97
CA GLY A 82 11.02 0.51 4.93
C GLY A 82 12.53 0.24 4.92
N LEU A 83 13.29 1.00 4.12
CA LEU A 83 14.74 0.91 4.07
C LEU A 83 15.40 1.28 5.42
N LEU A 84 14.96 2.39 6.03
CA LEU A 84 15.47 2.83 7.33
C LEU A 84 15.14 1.81 8.42
N LEU A 85 13.90 1.31 8.45
CA LEU A 85 13.48 0.31 9.41
C LEU A 85 14.29 -0.98 9.25
N ALA A 86 14.49 -1.47 8.01
CA ALA A 86 15.32 -2.64 7.74
C ALA A 86 16.79 -2.46 8.19
N ARG A 87 17.32 -1.22 8.19
CA ARG A 87 18.67 -0.92 8.71
C ARG A 87 18.71 -0.87 10.25
N LEU A 88 17.62 -0.50 10.89
CA LEU A 88 17.51 -0.41 12.35
C LEU A 88 17.29 -1.78 13.00
N LEU A 89 16.58 -2.68 12.32
CA LEU A 89 16.25 -4.02 12.81
C LEU A 89 17.40 -5.00 12.55
N LYS A 90 18.17 -5.29 13.60
CA LYS A 90 19.36 -6.15 13.55
C LYS A 90 19.14 -7.53 14.17
N THR A 91 18.13 -7.70 15.01
CA THR A 91 17.90 -8.95 15.76
C THR A 91 16.52 -9.54 15.48
N ASP A 92 16.41 -10.86 15.60
CA ASP A 92 15.16 -11.59 15.42
C ASP A 92 14.05 -11.11 16.36
N GLY A 93 14.41 -10.71 17.58
CA GLY A 93 13.47 -10.15 18.56
C GLY A 93 12.82 -8.86 18.07
N GLN A 94 13.60 -7.96 17.45
CA GLN A 94 13.09 -6.69 16.92
C GLN A 94 12.13 -6.94 15.74
N TRP A 95 12.47 -7.88 14.85
CA TRP A 95 11.59 -8.28 13.74
C TRP A 95 10.28 -8.90 14.22
N ARG A 96 10.33 -9.76 15.25
CA ARG A 96 9.13 -10.33 15.87
C ARG A 96 8.22 -9.26 16.46
N VAL A 97 8.78 -8.30 17.21
CA VAL A 97 8.00 -7.19 17.77
C VAL A 97 7.33 -6.39 16.66
N LEU A 98 8.07 -5.98 15.62
CA LEU A 98 7.51 -5.26 14.48
C LEU A 98 6.35 -6.04 13.84
N ASN A 99 6.58 -7.32 13.53
CA ASN A 99 5.60 -8.15 12.84
C ASN A 99 4.33 -8.36 13.68
N ILE A 100 4.46 -8.55 15.00
CA ILE A 100 3.32 -8.60 15.92
C ILE A 100 2.56 -7.27 15.89
N THR A 101 3.26 -6.13 15.99
CA THR A 101 2.63 -4.81 15.92
C THR A 101 1.87 -4.60 14.61
N LEU A 102 2.48 -4.93 13.45
CA LEU A 102 1.83 -4.82 12.14
C LEU A 102 0.61 -5.74 12.02
N GLY A 103 0.70 -6.97 12.53
CA GLY A 103 -0.42 -7.91 12.56
C GLY A 103 -1.58 -7.41 13.41
N LEU A 104 -1.30 -6.84 14.58
CA LEU A 104 -2.32 -6.22 15.44
C LEU A 104 -2.98 -5.03 14.76
N LEU A 105 -2.19 -4.11 14.19
CA LEU A 105 -2.70 -2.95 13.45
C LEU A 105 -3.58 -3.37 12.27
N LEU A 106 -3.27 -4.50 11.61
CA LEU A 106 -4.11 -5.04 10.53
C LEU A 106 -5.40 -5.68 11.06
N ALA A 107 -5.40 -6.25 12.26
CA ALA A 107 -6.58 -6.89 12.85
C ALA A 107 -7.60 -5.86 13.37
N VAL A 108 -7.13 -4.72 13.90
CA VAL A 108 -7.99 -3.70 14.56
C VAL A 108 -9.19 -3.27 13.69
N PRO A 109 -9.02 -2.83 12.42
CA PRO A 109 -10.15 -2.37 11.62
C PRO A 109 -11.16 -3.49 11.34
N ILE A 110 -10.68 -4.73 11.19
CA ILE A 110 -11.57 -5.86 10.98
C ILE A 110 -12.37 -6.07 12.27
N VAL A 111 -11.73 -6.17 13.43
CA VAL A 111 -12.43 -6.35 14.71
C VAL A 111 -13.50 -5.28 14.93
N GLN A 112 -13.18 -4.01 14.69
CA GLN A 112 -14.16 -2.91 14.81
C GLN A 112 -15.37 -3.14 13.90
N MET A 113 -15.15 -3.50 12.64
CA MET A 113 -16.23 -3.79 11.68
C MET A 113 -17.16 -4.96 12.10
N TRP A 114 -16.73 -5.87 12.97
CA TRP A 114 -17.59 -6.95 13.48
C TRP A 114 -18.42 -6.53 14.70
N PHE A 115 -18.03 -5.45 15.37
CA PHE A 115 -18.71 -4.93 16.56
C PHE A 115 -19.61 -3.72 16.27
N GLU A 116 -19.48 -3.14 15.07
CA GLU A 116 -20.43 -2.19 14.47
C GLU A 116 -21.52 -2.93 13.67
#